data_AF-A0A834W4J8-F1
#
_entry.id   AF-A0A834W4J8-F1
#
_cell.length_a   1.000
_cell.length_b   1.000
_cell.length_c   1.000
_cell.angle_alpha   90.00
_cell.angle_beta   90.00
_cell.angle_gamma   90.00
#
_symmetry.space_group_name_H-M   'P 1'
#
loop_
_entity.id
_entity.type
_entity.pdbx_description
1 polymer ?
#
loop_
_entity_poly.entity_id
_entity_poly.type
_entity_poly.pdbx_seq_one_letter_code
_entity_poly.pdbx_strand_id
1 'polypeptide(L)' 'MDPEAARTARESLDLAFHMSNVLDTGLDRHTLSVLIALCDLGVNPEALAAVVKELRREKPPSSSLPPAAPSSVS' A
#
# COMPACT_ATOMS: atom_id res chain seq x y z
N MET A 1 15.93 20.68 11.11
CA MET A 1 14.77 20.36 10.25
C MET A 1 13.80 21.51 10.39
N ASP A 2 13.40 22.10 9.27
CA ASP A 2 12.44 23.19 9.26
C ASP A 2 11.04 22.64 9.64
N PRO A 3 10.42 23.12 10.73
CA PRO A 3 9.16 22.58 11.24
C PRO A 3 7.97 22.86 10.31
N GLU A 4 8.07 23.87 9.45
CA GLU A 4 7.05 24.23 8.48
C GLU A 4 7.07 23.24 7.30
N ALA A 5 8.26 22.92 6.79
CA ALA A 5 8.44 21.92 5.74
C ALA A 5 7.88 20.55 6.14
N ALA A 6 8.07 20.13 7.40
CA ALA A 6 7.53 18.87 7.91
C ALA A 6 5.98 18.88 7.99
N ARG A 7 5.37 20.03 8.30
CA ARG A 7 3.91 20.21 8.26
C ARG A 7 3.38 20.11 6.84
N THR A 8 3.97 20.85 5.91
CA THR A 8 3.55 20.88 4.49
C THR A 8 3.64 19.49 3.87
N ALA A 9 4.70 18.73 4.15
CA ALA A 9 4.83 17.35 3.66
C ALA A 9 3.71 16.44 4.18
N ARG A 10 3.33 16.59 5.46
CA ARG A 10 2.25 15.79 6.05
C ARG A 10 0.89 16.13 5.49
N GLU A 11 0.60 17.41 5.30
CA GLU A 11 -0.63 17.90 4.66
C GLU A 11 -0.73 17.46 3.20
N SER A 12 0.38 17.51 2.46
CA SER A 12 0.45 17.04 1.08
C SER A 12 0.18 15.54 0.97
N LEU A 13 0.74 14.75 1.89
CA LEU A 13 0.49 13.31 1.97
C LEU A 13 -0.98 13.00 2.33
N ASP A 14 -1.58 13.77 3.24
CA ASP A 14 -3.00 13.62 3.60
C ASP A 14 -3.93 13.93 2.43
N LEU A 15 -3.64 14.99 1.67
CA LEU A 15 -4.37 15.31 0.46
C LEU A 15 -4.25 14.20 -0.59
N ALA A 16 -3.03 13.71 -0.85
CA ALA A 16 -2.80 12.62 -1.78
C ALA A 16 -3.54 11.34 -1.37
N PHE A 17 -3.59 11.03 -0.06
CA PHE A 17 -4.34 9.89 0.47
C PHE A 17 -5.85 10.05 0.31
N HIS A 18 -6.37 11.27 0.47
CA HIS A 18 -7.77 11.53 0.19
C HIS A 18 -8.10 11.29 -1.29
N MET A 19 -7.25 11.77 -2.20
CA MET A 19 -7.40 11.52 -3.64
C MET A 19 -7.33 10.03 -3.97
N SER A 20 -6.41 9.27 -3.34
CA SER A 20 -6.28 7.83 -3.57
C SER A 20 -7.50 7.03 -3.14
N ASN A 21 -8.21 7.48 -2.09
CA ASN A 21 -9.46 6.89 -1.63
C ASN A 21 -10.64 7.24 -2.55
N VAL A 22 -10.71 8.47 -3.05
CA VAL A 22 -11.74 8.87 -4.03
C VAL A 22 -11.63 8.06 -5.32
N LEU A 23 -10.41 7.73 -5.73
CA LEU A 23 -10.13 6.91 -6.91
C LEU A 23 -10.18 5.39 -6.63
N ASP A 24 -10.56 4.98 -5.42
CA ASP A 24 -10.64 3.58 -4.97
C ASP A 24 -9.38 2.75 -5.29
N THR A 25 -8.20 3.38 -5.16
CA THR A 25 -6.93 2.71 -5.48
C THR A 25 -6.59 1.59 -4.48
N GLY A 26 -7.22 1.60 -3.30
CA GLY A 26 -6.97 0.64 -2.23
C GLY A 26 -5.53 0.67 -1.71
N LEU A 27 -4.91 1.85 -1.67
CA LEU A 27 -3.56 2.06 -1.14
C LEU A 27 -3.64 2.57 0.30
N ASP A 28 -2.90 1.95 1.21
CA ASP A 28 -2.75 2.46 2.57
C ASP A 28 -1.85 3.69 2.63
N ARG A 29 -2.04 4.52 3.66
CA ARG A 29 -1.27 5.77 3.87
C ARG A 29 0.24 5.55 3.91
N HIS A 30 0.68 4.42 4.49
CA HIS A 30 2.09 4.03 4.50
C HIS A 30 2.61 3.70 3.11
N THR A 31 1.89 2.85 2.36
CA THR A 31 2.24 2.49 0.99
C THR A 31 2.32 3.73 0.11
N LEU A 32 1.33 4.63 0.19
CA LEU A 32 1.34 5.87 -0.57
C LEU A 32 2.58 6.74 -0.24
N SER A 33 2.95 6.84 1.04
CA SER A 33 4.18 7.55 1.46
C SER A 33 5.44 6.99 0.79
N VAL A 34 5.54 5.66 0.71
CA VAL A 34 6.69 4.99 0.08
C VAL A 34 6.69 5.24 -1.42
N LEU A 35 5.52 5.16 -2.07
CA LEU A 35 5.40 5.43 -3.51
C LEU A 35 5.80 6.87 -3.85
N ILE A 36 5.39 7.85 -3.04
CA ILE A 36 5.79 9.25 -3.20
C ILE A 36 7.31 9.39 -3.08
N ALA A 37 7.93 8.79 -2.06
CA ALA A 37 9.39 8.82 -1.88
C ALA A 37 10.15 8.17 -3.06
N LEU A 38 9.61 7.09 -3.63
CA LEU A 38 10.19 6.46 -4.83
C LEU A 38 10.06 7.37 -6.06
N CYS A 39 8.93 8.06 -6.22
CA CYS A 39 8.74 9.05 -7.28
C CYS A 39 9.70 10.25 -7.11
N ASP A 40 9.95 10.71 -5.89
CA ASP A 40 10.95 11.76 -5.58
C ASP A 40 12.38 11.36 -5.97
N LEU A 41 12.69 10.06 -5.96
CA LEU A 41 13.97 9.50 -6.43
C LEU A 41 14.06 9.40 -7.97
N GLY A 42 13.02 9.82 -8.70
CA GLY A 42 12.97 9.79 -10.16
C GLY A 42 12.47 8.47 -10.76
N VAL A 43 11.86 7.59 -9.95
CA VAL A 43 11.21 6.37 -10.45
C VAL A 43 9.99 6.74 -11.29
N ASN A 44 9.81 6.10 -12.44
CA ASN A 44 8.61 6.32 -13.27
C ASN A 44 7.35 5.82 -12.52
N PRO A 45 6.35 6.68 -12.26
CA PRO A 45 5.10 6.30 -11.58
C PRO A 45 4.32 5.20 -12.31
N GLU A 46 4.39 5.13 -13.64
CA GLU A 46 3.68 4.11 -14.43
C GLU A 46 4.28 2.71 -14.20
N ALA A 47 5.61 2.61 -14.19
CA ALA A 47 6.33 1.38 -13.91
C ALA A 47 6.09 0.94 -12.46
N LEU A 48 6.11 1.89 -11.52
CA LEU A 48 5.82 1.65 -10.11
C LEU A 48 4.40 1.12 -9.91
N ALA A 49 3.41 1.68 -10.60
CA ALA A 49 2.04 1.21 -10.57
C ALA A 49 1.90 -0.23 -11.10
N ALA A 50 2.64 -0.60 -12.15
CA ALA A 50 2.66 -1.98 -12.65
C ALA A 50 3.21 -2.95 -11.60
N VAL A 51 4.32 -2.61 -10.95
CA VAL A 51 4.92 -3.43 -9.88
C VAL A 51 3.95 -3.59 -8.70
N VAL A 52 3.31 -2.51 -8.24
CA VAL A 52 2.34 -2.56 -7.14
C VAL A 52 1.14 -3.45 -7.48
N LYS A 53 0.65 -3.42 -8.74
CA LYS A 53 -0.43 -4.29 -9.19
C LYS A 53 -0.03 -5.76 -9.19
N GLU A 54 1.17 -6.08 -9.67
CA GLU A 54 1.68 -7.45 -9.68
C GLU A 54 1.89 -7.98 -8.25
N LEU A 55 2.51 -7.21 -7.36
CA LEU A 55 2.69 -7.61 -5.95
C LEU A 55 1.36 -7.86 -5.22
N ARG A 56 0.31 -7.09 -5.54
CA ARG A 56 -1.04 -7.30 -4.98
C ARG A 56 -1.73 -8.53 -5.54
N ARG A 57 -1.43 -8.93 -6.78
CA ARG A 57 -1.92 -10.17 -7.39
C ARG A 57 -1.23 -11.41 -6.81
N GLU A 58 0.07 -11.31 -6.55
CA GLU A 58 0.86 -12.42 -6.03
C GLU A 58 0.64 -12.71 -4.55
N LYS A 59 0.04 -11.79 -3.77
CA LYS A 59 -0.33 -12.06 -2.38
C LYS A 59 -1.35 -13.20 -2.35
N PRO A 60 -0.96 -14.44 -2.02
CA PRO A 60 -1.94 -15.47 -1.76
C PRO A 60 -2.68 -15.05 -0.48
N PRO A 61 -3.93 -15.44 -0.27
CA PRO A 61 -4.48 -15.44 1.07
C PRO A 61 -3.59 -16.37 1.91
N SER A 62 -2.62 -15.80 2.62
CA SER A 62 -1.78 -16.50 3.58
C SER A 62 -2.64 -16.85 4.79
N SER A 63 -3.53 -17.82 4.61
CA SER A 63 -4.05 -18.75 5.62
C SER A 63 -5.16 -19.61 4.99
N SER A 64 -4.82 -20.43 4.01
CA SER A 64 -5.54 -21.69 3.82
C SER A 64 -4.80 -22.79 4.59
N LEU A 65 -4.94 -22.77 5.92
CA LEU A 65 -4.86 -24.01 6.68
C LEU A 65 -6.12 -24.81 6.33
N PRO A 66 -6.01 -26.08 5.89
CA PRO A 66 -7.20 -26.90 5.62
C PRO A 66 -7.99 -27.13 6.92
N PRO A 67 -9.31 -27.33 6.85
CA PRO A 67 -10.12 -27.65 8.02
C PRO A 67 -9.76 -29.06 8.49
N ALA A 68 -9.00 -29.18 9.57
CA ALA A 68 -8.77 -30.45 10.24
C ALA A 68 -10.03 -30.83 11.04
N ALA A 69 -10.91 -31.62 10.43
CA ALA A 69 -11.86 -32.48 11.12
C ALA A 69 -11.97 -33.80 10.32
N PRO A 70 -12.41 -34.94 10.89
CA PRO A 70 -12.71 -35.27 12.29
C PRO A 70 -11.98 -36.54 12.75
N SER A 71 -11.40 -36.56 13.97
CA SER A 71 -10.97 -37.83 14.58
C SER A 71 -11.90 -38.19 15.72
N SER A 72 -12.93 -38.95 15.35
CA SER A 72 -13.61 -39.88 16.24
C SER A 72 -12.61 -40.99 16.62
N VAL A 73 -12.31 -41.15 17.91
CA VAL A 73 -11.85 -42.43 18.46
C VAL A 73 -12.13 -42.49 19.97
N SER A 74 -12.98 -43.46 20.32
CA SER A 74 -13.24 -44.15 21.60
C SER A 74 -13.34 -43.37 22.91
#